data_AF-A0A382RV32-F1
#
_entry.id   AF-A0A382RV32-F1
#
_cell.length_a   1.000
_cell.length_b   1.000
_cell.length_c   1.000
_cell.angle_alpha   90.00
_cell.angle_beta   90.00
_cell.angle_gamma   90.00
#
_symmetry.space_group_name_H-M   'P 1'
#
loop_
_entity.id
_entity.type
_entity.pdbx_description
1 polymer ?
#
loop_
_entity_poly.entity_id
_entity_poly.type
_entity_poly.pdbx_seq_one_letter_code
_entity_poly.pdbx_strand_id
1 'polypeptide(L)'
;ACGSSSPAATGSVSTPIPTLDIPATVSAKGPEVPVRIPTATPVSPEVQQIAQQFNTGYDAINQEWDQLHQDFDAWRQGLITCDPSAVQASLVRFSGSIAGTTETARSLSRHSSVRGLADQLILAAEQEEEALRLLRDTWKPDLGEEEPEPEATSNGLGSDSDDSDASEQDESSVFEGVAVARSAASAIQKRVADQLSDLQQQTTPAAKNKVDDFDADVQSASSDWDRFHRSYDSFRTVQGGLTSEEAADRLGDLVNEFTDVVLAIRDLPSTPSTDKAALLLANAVEDEDLALRLLRGAILNGEEGNGEEGSGEALAT
;
A
#
# COMPACT_ATOMS: atom_id res chain seq x y z
N ALA A 1 -49.78 -63.39 -41.85
CA ALA A 1 -49.74 -62.69 -40.56
C ALA A 1 -49.14 -61.31 -40.84
N CYS A 2 -49.95 -60.29 -41.16
CA CYS A 2 -50.68 -59.39 -40.24
C CYS A 2 -49.67 -58.55 -39.40
N GLY A 3 -49.63 -57.22 -39.35
CA GLY A 3 -50.40 -56.05 -39.85
C GLY A 3 -49.65 -54.79 -39.32
N SER A 4 -49.60 -53.66 -40.03
CA SER A 4 -50.50 -52.48 -39.92
C SER A 4 -49.94 -51.28 -39.12
N SER A 5 -49.78 -50.16 -39.85
CA SER A 5 -50.26 -48.77 -39.59
C SER A 5 -49.77 -47.91 -38.41
N SER A 6 -49.06 -46.80 -38.77
CA SER A 6 -49.27 -45.35 -38.47
C SER A 6 -50.17 -44.90 -37.30
N PRO A 7 -49.92 -43.72 -36.65
CA PRO A 7 -49.99 -42.43 -37.35
C PRO A 7 -49.00 -41.33 -36.91
N ALA A 8 -48.98 -40.28 -37.75
CA ALA A 8 -48.45 -38.96 -37.49
C ALA A 8 -48.96 -38.38 -36.17
N ALA A 9 -48.07 -37.78 -35.38
CA ALA A 9 -48.42 -36.73 -34.46
C ALA A 9 -47.99 -35.41 -35.10
N THR A 10 -48.96 -34.73 -35.70
CA THR A 10 -48.94 -33.29 -35.90
C THR A 10 -48.75 -32.63 -34.54
N GLY A 11 -47.52 -32.29 -34.20
CA GLY A 11 -47.22 -31.34 -33.13
C GLY A 11 -46.69 -30.09 -33.79
N SER A 12 -47.57 -29.10 -34.00
CA SER A 12 -47.12 -27.71 -34.10
C SER A 12 -46.33 -27.41 -32.85
N VAL A 13 -45.01 -27.50 -32.92
CA VAL A 13 -44.15 -26.87 -31.93
C VAL A 13 -43.81 -25.54 -32.56
N SER A 14 -44.63 -24.54 -32.25
CA SER A 14 -44.12 -23.17 -32.17
C SER A 14 -42.89 -23.26 -31.28
N THR A 15 -41.70 -23.28 -31.86
CA THR A 15 -40.47 -23.25 -31.10
C THR A 15 -40.47 -21.92 -30.36
N PRO A 16 -40.55 -21.93 -29.03
CA PRO A 16 -40.47 -20.71 -28.27
C PRO A 16 -39.08 -20.11 -28.50
N ILE A 17 -39.02 -18.79 -28.54
CA ILE A 17 -37.81 -18.01 -28.23
C ILE A 17 -37.07 -18.76 -27.11
N PRO A 18 -35.77 -19.05 -27.21
CA PRO A 18 -35.05 -19.82 -26.20
C PRO A 18 -35.41 -19.27 -24.82
N THR A 19 -36.21 -20.04 -24.09
CA THR A 19 -36.70 -19.61 -22.78
C THR A 19 -35.48 -19.54 -21.89
N LEU A 20 -35.02 -18.32 -21.65
CA LEU A 20 -33.95 -18.06 -20.72
C LEU A 20 -34.35 -18.69 -19.39
N ASP A 21 -33.62 -19.71 -18.96
CA ASP A 21 -34.00 -20.59 -17.85
C ASP A 21 -34.06 -19.79 -16.54
N ILE A 22 -35.25 -19.26 -16.22
CA ILE A 22 -35.52 -18.38 -15.08
C ILE A 22 -34.96 -18.97 -13.76
N PRO A 23 -35.09 -20.28 -13.46
CA PRO A 23 -34.49 -20.91 -12.28
C PRO A 23 -32.96 -20.85 -12.21
N ALA A 24 -32.24 -20.91 -13.34
CA ALA A 24 -30.78 -20.82 -13.36
C ALA A 24 -30.31 -19.42 -12.95
N THR A 25 -31.02 -18.38 -13.38
CA THR A 25 -30.82 -16.98 -12.92
C THR A 25 -31.21 -16.76 -11.45
N VAL A 26 -32.24 -17.45 -10.94
CA VAL A 26 -32.61 -17.39 -9.51
C VAL A 26 -31.62 -18.15 -8.64
N SER A 27 -30.93 -19.18 -9.15
CA SER A 27 -29.79 -19.80 -8.45
C SER A 27 -28.51 -18.96 -8.48
N ALA A 28 -28.34 -18.08 -9.49
CA ALA A 28 -27.26 -17.09 -9.53
C ALA A 28 -27.52 -15.91 -8.56
N LYS A 29 -28.76 -15.73 -8.10
CA LYS A 29 -29.08 -14.98 -6.89
C LYS A 29 -28.53 -15.77 -5.70
N GLY A 30 -27.22 -15.68 -5.49
CA GLY A 30 -26.60 -16.02 -4.22
C GLY A 30 -27.34 -15.34 -3.06
N PRO A 31 -27.14 -15.80 -1.82
CA PRO A 31 -27.80 -15.20 -0.67
C PRO A 31 -27.67 -13.68 -0.72
N GLU A 32 -28.74 -12.99 -0.34
CA GLU A 32 -28.88 -11.54 -0.20
C GLU A 32 -27.88 -11.07 0.88
N VAL A 33 -26.59 -11.15 0.58
CA VAL A 33 -25.53 -10.54 1.35
C VAL A 33 -25.75 -9.06 1.12
N PRO A 34 -25.94 -8.25 2.17
CA PRO A 34 -25.85 -6.81 1.99
C PRO A 34 -24.46 -6.58 1.41
N VAL A 35 -24.38 -6.24 0.13
CA VAL A 35 -23.14 -5.77 -0.48
C VAL A 35 -22.85 -4.50 0.28
N ARG A 36 -22.06 -4.61 1.35
CA ARG A 36 -21.52 -3.45 2.04
C ARG A 36 -20.63 -2.82 1.00
N ILE A 37 -21.19 -1.82 0.34
CA ILE A 37 -20.44 -0.85 -0.43
C ILE A 37 -19.23 -0.47 0.44
N PRO A 38 -17.99 -0.63 -0.06
CA PRO A 38 -16.82 -0.32 0.73
C PRO A 38 -16.83 1.18 1.07
N THR A 39 -17.27 1.52 2.28
CA THR A 39 -17.23 2.89 2.79
C THR A 39 -15.78 3.23 3.12
N ALA A 40 -15.19 4.14 2.34
CA ALA A 40 -13.93 4.75 2.72
C ALA A 40 -14.13 5.49 4.04
N THR A 41 -13.44 5.08 5.09
CA THR A 41 -13.56 5.73 6.40
C THR A 41 -12.58 6.89 6.47
N PRO A 42 -13.03 8.15 6.62
CA PRO A 42 -12.11 9.27 6.79
C PRO A 42 -11.26 9.08 8.04
N VAL A 43 -10.00 9.50 7.98
CA VAL A 43 -9.09 9.41 9.13
C VAL A 43 -9.64 10.30 10.26
N SER A 44 -9.81 9.73 11.46
CA SER A 44 -10.45 10.40 12.60
C SER A 44 -9.72 11.69 13.03
N PRO A 45 -10.43 12.76 13.45
CA PRO A 45 -9.81 13.95 14.05
C PRO A 45 -8.89 13.64 15.24
N GLU A 46 -9.16 12.55 15.96
CA GLU A 46 -8.31 12.05 17.04
C GLU A 46 -6.91 11.67 16.52
N VAL A 47 -6.83 10.99 15.36
CA VAL A 47 -5.54 10.61 14.75
C VAL A 47 -4.76 11.84 14.30
N GLN A 48 -5.44 12.89 13.83
CA GLN A 48 -4.81 14.16 13.49
C GLN A 48 -4.13 14.79 14.71
N GLN A 49 -4.83 14.87 15.84
CA GLN A 49 -4.28 15.41 17.08
C GLN A 49 -3.11 14.57 17.59
N ILE A 50 -3.21 13.25 17.51
CA ILE A 50 -2.14 12.32 17.91
C ILE A 50 -0.90 12.50 17.02
N ALA A 51 -1.07 12.66 15.71
CA ALA A 51 0.03 12.91 14.79
C ALA A 51 0.72 14.26 15.07
N GLN A 52 -0.04 15.30 15.40
CA GLN A 52 0.51 16.61 15.81
C GLN A 52 1.29 16.51 17.12
N GLN A 53 0.72 15.86 18.14
CA GLN A 53 1.40 15.66 19.42
C GLN A 53 2.68 14.83 19.27
N PHE A 54 2.62 13.78 18.45
CA PHE A 54 3.79 12.96 18.13
C PHE A 54 4.87 13.78 17.42
N ASN A 55 4.51 14.65 16.47
CA ASN A 55 5.44 15.55 15.79
C ASN A 55 6.19 16.47 16.76
N THR A 56 5.48 17.07 17.72
CA THR A 56 6.11 17.91 18.75
C THR A 56 7.14 17.14 19.56
N GLY A 57 6.83 15.89 19.94
CA GLY A 57 7.78 15.03 20.66
C GLY A 57 8.97 14.60 19.80
N TYR A 58 8.71 14.25 18.53
CA TYR A 58 9.74 13.90 17.54
C TYR A 58 10.72 15.07 17.29
N ASP A 59 10.21 16.29 17.11
CA ASP A 59 11.05 17.48 16.91
C ASP A 59 11.94 17.76 18.12
N ALA A 60 11.41 17.61 19.33
CA ALA A 60 12.18 17.79 20.56
C ALA A 60 13.31 16.75 20.69
N ILE A 61 13.02 15.48 20.39
CA ILE A 61 14.02 14.40 20.38
C ILE A 61 15.12 14.70 19.38
N ASN A 62 14.78 15.03 18.13
CA ASN A 62 15.77 15.33 17.11
C ASN A 62 16.64 16.53 17.47
N GLN A 63 16.07 17.56 18.10
CA GLN A 63 16.84 18.71 18.55
C GLN A 63 17.89 18.31 19.60
N GLU A 64 17.52 17.49 20.60
CA GLU A 64 18.45 16.97 21.60
C GLU A 64 19.53 16.07 20.97
N TRP A 65 19.11 15.24 20.02
CA TRP A 65 19.98 14.28 19.34
C TRP A 65 21.00 14.96 18.42
N ASP A 66 20.55 15.97 17.65
CA ASP A 66 21.42 16.79 16.79
C ASP A 66 22.43 17.58 17.64
N GLN A 67 22.01 18.09 18.80
CA GLN A 67 22.92 18.78 19.72
C GLN A 67 23.96 17.81 20.30
N LEU A 68 23.54 16.60 20.70
CA LEU A 68 24.45 15.55 21.15
C LEU A 68 25.52 15.25 20.07
N HIS A 69 25.08 15.09 18.82
CA HIS A 69 25.97 14.82 17.69
C HIS A 69 26.98 15.95 17.46
N GLN A 70 26.54 17.21 17.52
CA GLN A 70 27.42 18.37 17.40
C GLN A 70 28.44 18.44 18.54
N ASP A 71 28.00 18.23 19.78
CA ASP A 71 28.88 18.19 20.96
C ASP A 71 29.92 17.08 20.85
N PHE A 72 29.51 15.90 20.35
CA PHE A 72 30.38 14.75 20.14
C PHE A 72 31.43 15.03 19.07
N ASP A 73 31.02 15.61 17.93
CA ASP A 73 31.94 15.92 16.83
C ASP A 73 32.95 17.02 17.23
N ALA A 74 32.50 18.04 17.96
CA ALA A 74 33.37 19.09 18.48
C ALA A 74 34.37 18.54 19.52
N TRP A 75 33.90 17.67 20.42
CA TRP A 75 34.77 16.99 21.38
C TRP A 75 35.81 16.09 20.68
N ARG A 76 35.39 15.29 19.70
CA ARG A 76 36.27 14.39 18.95
C ARG A 76 37.40 15.16 18.26
N GLN A 77 37.10 16.29 17.65
CA GLN A 77 38.11 17.15 17.01
C GLN A 77 39.14 17.74 17.99
N GLY A 78 38.81 17.82 19.28
CA GLY A 78 39.68 18.34 20.33
C GLY A 78 40.55 17.29 21.05
N LEU A 79 40.45 16.01 20.66
CA LEU A 79 41.05 14.87 21.39
C LEU A 79 42.58 14.94 21.54
N ILE A 80 43.28 15.62 20.62
CA ILE A 80 44.75 15.76 20.54
C ILE A 80 45.36 16.40 21.82
N THR A 81 44.55 16.93 22.73
CA THR A 81 45.00 17.68 23.93
C THR A 81 44.54 17.10 25.27
N CYS A 82 43.83 15.97 25.28
CA CYS A 82 43.10 15.51 26.46
C CYS A 82 43.84 14.42 27.25
N ASP A 83 43.82 14.55 28.59
CA ASP A 83 44.21 13.47 29.50
C ASP A 83 43.22 12.28 29.38
N PRO A 84 43.67 11.02 29.49
CA PRO A 84 42.81 9.85 29.36
C PRO A 84 41.58 9.83 30.29
N SER A 85 41.70 10.37 31.50
CA SER A 85 40.57 10.45 32.43
C SER A 85 39.49 11.43 31.96
N ALA A 86 39.88 12.50 31.25
CA ALA A 86 38.96 13.46 30.66
C ALA A 86 38.21 12.87 29.46
N VAL A 87 38.86 12.03 28.66
CA VAL A 87 38.22 11.28 27.56
C VAL A 87 37.18 10.32 28.11
N GLN A 88 37.53 9.52 29.12
CA GLN A 88 36.60 8.56 29.70
C GLN A 88 35.40 9.23 30.37
N ALA A 89 35.61 10.34 31.09
CA ALA A 89 34.52 11.14 31.67
C ALA A 89 33.58 11.70 30.58
N SER A 90 34.13 12.11 29.43
CA SER A 90 33.35 12.61 28.30
C SER A 90 32.52 11.49 27.65
N LEU A 91 33.09 10.30 27.45
CA LEU A 91 32.37 9.14 26.93
C LEU A 91 31.22 8.71 27.86
N VAL A 92 31.42 8.71 29.18
CA VAL A 92 30.35 8.48 30.17
C VAL A 92 29.22 9.50 30.01
N ARG A 93 29.57 10.79 29.84
CA ARG A 93 28.58 11.86 29.61
C ARG A 93 27.78 11.60 28.33
N PHE A 94 28.44 11.30 27.21
CA PHE A 94 27.76 11.04 25.93
C PHE A 94 26.84 9.81 26.01
N SER A 95 27.28 8.70 26.61
CA SER A 95 26.43 7.54 26.85
C SER A 95 25.21 7.88 27.74
N GLY A 96 25.38 8.75 28.73
CA GLY A 96 24.27 9.21 29.57
C GLY A 96 23.28 10.09 28.82
N SER A 97 23.77 10.99 27.97
CA SER A 97 22.93 11.87 27.15
C SER A 97 22.06 11.08 26.15
N ILE A 98 22.65 10.15 25.39
CA ILE A 98 21.88 9.32 24.45
C ILE A 98 20.87 8.42 25.16
N ALA A 99 21.19 7.88 26.34
CA ALA A 99 20.22 7.11 27.13
C ALA A 99 19.02 7.98 27.58
N GLY A 100 19.26 9.27 27.85
CA GLY A 100 18.21 10.25 28.06
C GLY A 100 17.31 10.42 26.83
N THR A 101 17.90 10.57 25.65
CA THR A 101 17.18 10.63 24.36
C THR A 101 16.37 9.36 24.11
N THR A 102 16.92 8.17 24.37
CA THR A 102 16.20 6.89 24.29
C THR A 102 14.98 6.89 25.20
N GLU A 103 15.10 7.38 26.43
CA GLU A 103 13.97 7.45 27.38
C GLU A 103 12.91 8.47 26.92
N THR A 104 13.31 9.61 26.39
CA THR A 104 12.38 10.56 25.77
C THR A 104 11.63 9.91 24.59
N ALA A 105 12.33 9.14 23.74
CA ALA A 105 11.70 8.37 22.66
C ALA A 105 10.73 7.28 23.19
N ARG A 106 11.03 6.66 24.34
CA ARG A 106 10.14 5.72 25.03
C ARG A 106 8.89 6.39 25.60
N SER A 107 8.96 7.67 25.95
CA SER A 107 7.82 8.46 26.44
C SER A 107 6.83 8.91 25.36
N LEU A 108 7.19 8.79 24.07
CA LEU A 108 6.29 9.14 22.96
C LEU A 108 4.99 8.32 22.98
N SER A 109 3.95 8.88 22.35
CA SER A 109 2.63 8.25 22.25
C SER A 109 2.71 6.84 21.67
N ARG A 110 2.04 5.89 22.35
CA ARG A 110 1.94 4.47 21.95
C ARG A 110 0.63 4.15 21.24
N HIS A 111 -0.10 5.18 20.80
CA HIS A 111 -1.32 4.99 20.03
C HIS A 111 -1.03 4.23 18.72
N SER A 112 -1.96 3.37 18.29
CA SER A 112 -1.75 2.45 17.16
C SER A 112 -1.35 3.15 15.86
N SER A 113 -1.81 4.38 15.63
CA SER A 113 -1.48 5.17 14.44
C SER A 113 -0.03 5.64 14.36
N VAL A 114 0.67 5.79 15.49
CA VAL A 114 2.06 6.30 15.55
C VAL A 114 3.03 5.35 16.23
N ARG A 115 2.54 4.23 16.79
CA ARG A 115 3.36 3.25 17.52
C ARG A 115 4.54 2.76 16.67
N GLY A 116 4.31 2.42 15.41
CA GLY A 116 5.39 1.97 14.51
C GLY A 116 6.44 3.04 14.23
N LEU A 117 6.10 4.33 14.32
CA LEU A 117 7.06 5.44 14.23
C LEU A 117 7.86 5.54 15.54
N ALA A 118 7.16 5.46 16.68
CA ALA A 118 7.78 5.49 18.00
C ALA A 118 8.78 4.34 18.19
N ASP A 119 8.44 3.13 17.75
CA ASP A 119 9.28 1.94 17.88
C ASP A 119 10.54 2.06 16.99
N GLN A 120 10.43 2.67 15.81
CA GLN A 120 11.58 2.97 14.95
C GLN A 120 12.54 3.97 15.60
N LEU A 121 12.02 5.04 16.22
CA LEU A 121 12.85 6.03 16.93
C LEU A 121 13.58 5.42 18.12
N ILE A 122 12.90 4.56 18.90
CA ILE A 122 13.54 3.83 20.00
C ILE A 122 14.67 2.97 19.46
N LEU A 123 14.41 2.18 18.40
CA LEU A 123 15.43 1.30 17.82
C LEU A 123 16.67 2.09 17.37
N ALA A 124 16.47 3.26 16.73
CA ALA A 124 17.55 4.13 16.32
C ALA A 124 18.37 4.63 17.53
N ALA A 125 17.70 5.02 18.62
CA ALA A 125 18.34 5.58 19.81
C ALA A 125 19.12 4.50 20.56
N GLU A 126 18.54 3.30 20.70
CA GLU A 126 19.17 2.14 21.33
C GLU A 126 20.43 1.69 20.57
N GLN A 127 20.43 1.75 19.24
CA GLN A 127 21.61 1.41 18.43
C GLN A 127 22.77 2.38 18.64
N GLU A 128 22.50 3.68 18.67
CA GLU A 128 23.53 4.68 18.99
C GLU A 128 23.99 4.60 20.44
N GLU A 129 23.06 4.37 21.37
CA GLU A 129 23.37 4.16 22.78
C GLU A 129 24.32 2.98 22.97
N GLU A 130 24.04 1.84 22.32
CA GLU A 130 24.89 0.67 22.36
C GLU A 130 26.27 0.95 21.74
N ALA A 131 26.34 1.64 20.61
CA ALA A 131 27.61 2.00 19.99
C ALA A 131 28.47 2.92 20.88
N LEU A 132 27.86 3.92 21.52
CA LEU A 132 28.54 4.79 22.48
C LEU A 132 28.97 4.04 23.74
N ARG A 133 28.16 3.09 24.21
CA ARG A 133 28.50 2.23 25.35
C ARG A 133 29.69 1.34 25.01
N LEU A 134 29.70 0.74 23.83
CA LEU A 134 30.81 -0.07 23.34
C LEU A 134 32.08 0.77 23.25
N LEU A 135 32.03 1.94 22.60
CA LEU A 135 33.15 2.87 22.53
C LEU A 135 33.68 3.22 23.92
N ARG A 136 32.81 3.57 24.88
CA ARG A 136 33.20 3.83 26.26
C ARG A 136 33.91 2.64 26.91
N ASP A 137 33.40 1.43 26.69
CA ASP A 137 33.88 0.21 27.34
C ASP A 137 35.17 -0.33 26.70
N THR A 138 35.41 -0.04 25.42
CA THR A 138 36.57 -0.55 24.64
C THR A 138 37.65 0.49 24.40
N TRP A 139 37.38 1.78 24.60
CA TRP A 139 38.36 2.84 24.40
C TRP A 139 39.57 2.64 25.32
N LYS A 140 40.75 2.68 24.72
CA LYS A 140 42.03 2.69 25.43
C LYS A 140 42.77 3.96 25.04
N PRO A 141 43.39 4.67 26.00
CA PRO A 141 44.35 5.69 25.65
C PRO A 141 45.49 5.02 24.89
N ASP A 142 45.92 5.64 23.80
CA ASP A 142 47.20 5.32 23.16
C ASP A 142 48.32 5.82 24.07
N LEU A 143 48.50 5.12 25.19
CA LEU A 143 49.71 5.23 25.99
C LEU A 143 50.73 4.46 25.19
N GLY A 144 51.41 5.15 24.26
CA GLY A 144 52.48 4.58 23.46
C GLY A 144 53.30 3.66 24.34
N GLU A 145 53.14 2.36 24.14
CA GLU A 145 53.90 1.38 24.87
C GLU A 145 55.34 1.65 24.45
N GLU A 146 56.14 2.21 25.37
CA GLU A 146 57.59 2.10 25.27
C GLU A 146 57.87 0.61 25.15
N GLU A 147 58.01 0.15 23.90
CA GLU A 147 58.50 -1.17 23.57
C GLU A 147 59.78 -1.35 24.39
N PRO A 148 59.89 -2.39 25.23
CA PRO A 148 61.10 -2.55 26.05
C PRO A 148 62.29 -2.65 25.10
N GLU A 149 63.19 -1.66 25.19
CA GLU A 149 64.35 -1.56 24.31
C GLU A 149 65.04 -2.92 24.18
N PRO A 150 65.13 -3.50 22.97
CA PRO A 150 66.01 -4.63 22.77
C PRO A 150 67.44 -4.13 22.97
N GLU A 151 68.11 -4.67 23.99
CA GLU A 151 69.51 -4.39 24.28
C GLU A 151 70.34 -4.37 22.99
N ALA A 152 71.08 -3.27 22.84
CA ALA A 152 71.91 -2.97 21.68
C ALA A 152 72.77 -4.17 21.24
N THR A 153 72.49 -4.68 20.04
CA THR A 153 73.54 -5.26 19.18
C THR A 153 73.55 -4.55 17.84
N SER A 154 74.58 -3.73 17.68
CA SER A 154 75.00 -3.03 16.46
C SER A 154 75.00 -3.95 15.25
N ASN A 155 74.29 -3.56 14.17
CA ASN A 155 74.85 -3.29 12.83
C ASN A 155 73.74 -3.20 11.75
N GLY A 156 73.73 -2.12 10.96
CA GLY A 156 73.24 -2.18 9.57
C GLY A 156 72.33 -1.05 9.09
N LEU A 157 72.94 0.06 8.66
CA LEU A 157 72.65 0.84 7.45
C LEU A 157 71.18 0.88 6.92
N GLY A 158 70.55 2.05 7.11
CA GLY A 158 69.87 2.82 6.07
C GLY A 158 68.49 2.35 5.61
N SER A 159 67.45 3.11 5.97
CA SER A 159 66.37 3.44 5.05
C SER A 159 65.60 4.64 5.58
N ASP A 160 65.25 5.54 4.67
CA ASP A 160 64.68 6.85 4.90
C ASP A 160 63.40 6.82 5.75
N SER A 161 63.36 7.72 6.73
CA SER A 161 62.20 8.03 7.55
C SER A 161 61.18 8.78 6.71
N ASP A 162 60.16 8.07 6.23
CA ASP A 162 58.85 8.65 5.92
C ASP A 162 57.96 8.36 7.14
N ASP A 163 58.19 9.12 8.20
CA ASP A 163 57.47 9.08 9.47
C ASP A 163 56.43 10.19 9.45
N SER A 164 55.27 9.88 8.90
CA SER A 164 54.02 10.64 9.04
C SER A 164 52.89 9.74 8.54
N ASP A 165 51.83 9.62 9.34
CA ASP A 165 50.50 9.10 8.97
C ASP A 165 50.11 7.66 9.43
N ALA A 166 50.55 7.24 10.62
CA ALA A 166 49.98 6.06 11.31
C ALA A 166 48.93 6.41 12.38
N SER A 167 48.90 7.66 12.87
CA SER A 167 48.04 8.09 13.97
C SER A 167 46.58 8.36 13.55
N GLU A 168 46.34 8.80 12.31
CA GLU A 168 44.99 9.15 11.84
C GLU A 168 44.15 7.90 11.47
N GLN A 169 44.79 6.76 11.18
CA GLN A 169 44.09 5.52 10.80
C GLN A 169 43.54 4.74 11.98
N ASP A 170 44.19 4.77 13.15
CA ASP A 170 43.74 4.03 14.34
C ASP A 170 42.59 4.75 15.07
N GLU A 171 42.60 6.09 15.10
CA GLU A 171 41.47 6.87 15.62
C GLU A 171 40.19 6.68 14.77
N SER A 172 40.33 6.61 13.43
CA SER A 172 39.18 6.32 12.55
C SER A 172 38.54 4.96 12.83
N SER A 173 39.32 3.95 13.25
CA SER A 173 38.85 2.60 13.57
C SER A 173 38.02 2.56 14.87
N VAL A 174 38.45 3.30 15.89
CA VAL A 174 37.80 3.28 17.23
C VAL A 174 36.43 3.95 17.22
N PHE A 175 36.24 5.03 16.43
CA PHE A 175 34.97 5.75 16.34
C PHE A 175 34.01 5.23 15.25
N GLU A 176 34.45 4.30 14.40
CA GLU A 176 33.69 3.81 13.25
C GLU A 176 32.33 3.21 13.68
N GLY A 177 32.29 2.45 14.78
CA GLY A 177 31.04 1.87 15.29
C GLY A 177 29.99 2.93 15.63
N VAL A 178 30.40 4.07 16.19
CA VAL A 178 29.51 5.21 16.48
C VAL A 178 29.10 5.91 15.20
N ALA A 179 30.01 6.08 14.23
CA ALA A 179 29.68 6.70 12.95
C ALA A 179 28.65 5.87 12.16
N VAL A 180 28.79 4.55 12.12
CA VAL A 180 27.83 3.63 11.50
C VAL A 180 26.46 3.70 12.18
N ALA A 181 26.42 3.64 13.52
CA ALA A 181 25.17 3.74 14.26
C ALA A 181 24.46 5.08 14.02
N ARG A 182 25.21 6.19 13.99
CA ARG A 182 24.67 7.52 13.67
C ARG A 182 24.09 7.62 12.27
N SER A 183 24.77 7.05 11.28
CA SER A 183 24.26 7.00 9.92
C SER A 183 22.97 6.18 9.82
N ALA A 184 22.88 5.06 10.54
CA ALA A 184 21.68 4.22 10.57
C ALA A 184 20.50 4.93 11.25
N ALA A 185 20.75 5.59 12.39
CA ALA A 185 19.75 6.37 13.11
C ALA A 185 19.23 7.54 12.27
N SER A 186 20.11 8.28 11.58
CA SER A 186 19.73 9.38 10.69
C SER A 186 18.80 8.91 9.55
N ALA A 187 19.08 7.73 8.98
CA ALA A 187 18.22 7.14 7.95
C ALA A 187 16.82 6.76 8.50
N ILE A 188 16.76 6.27 9.75
CA ILE A 188 15.50 5.97 10.42
C ILE A 188 14.73 7.25 10.75
N GLN A 189 15.39 8.28 11.30
CA GLN A 189 14.78 9.59 11.58
C GLN A 189 14.16 10.19 10.32
N LYS A 190 14.86 10.14 9.18
CA LYS A 190 14.32 10.60 7.89
C LYS A 190 13.07 9.82 7.48
N ARG A 191 13.11 8.49 7.57
CA ARG A 191 11.95 7.65 7.25
C ARG A 191 10.76 7.97 8.15
N VAL A 192 10.99 8.19 9.45
CA VAL A 192 9.95 8.58 10.40
C VAL A 192 9.36 9.95 10.04
N ALA A 193 10.17 10.94 9.66
CA ALA A 193 9.67 12.23 9.18
C ALA A 193 8.78 12.09 7.94
N ASP A 194 9.23 11.31 6.95
CA ASP A 194 8.48 11.09 5.71
C ASP A 194 7.11 10.42 6.02
N GLN A 195 7.12 9.35 6.83
CA GLN A 195 5.89 8.65 7.23
C GLN A 195 4.95 9.52 8.07
N LEU A 196 5.50 10.38 8.92
CA LEU A 196 4.71 11.32 9.72
C LEU A 196 4.09 12.42 8.85
N SER A 197 4.82 12.91 7.85
CA SER A 197 4.29 13.85 6.87
C SER A 197 3.13 13.23 6.09
N ASP A 198 3.27 11.99 5.62
CA ASP A 198 2.20 11.27 4.93
C ASP A 198 0.96 11.11 5.81
N LEU A 199 1.13 10.75 7.07
CA LEU A 199 0.04 10.63 8.04
C LEU A 199 -0.67 11.98 8.27
N GLN A 200 0.08 13.07 8.38
CA GLN A 200 -0.47 14.42 8.53
C GLN A 200 -1.23 14.86 7.27
N GLN A 201 -0.73 14.55 6.08
CA GLN A 201 -1.42 14.86 4.82
C GLN A 201 -2.76 14.12 4.70
N GLN A 202 -2.80 12.84 5.10
CA GLN A 202 -4.01 12.01 5.09
C GLN A 202 -5.06 12.44 6.12
N THR A 203 -4.67 13.21 7.13
CA THR A 203 -5.58 13.72 8.19
C THR A 203 -6.05 15.15 7.95
N THR A 204 -5.72 15.75 6.79
CA THR A 204 -6.15 17.13 6.48
C THR A 204 -7.65 17.21 6.16
N PRO A 205 -8.29 18.38 6.37
CA PRO A 205 -9.66 18.62 5.89
C PRO A 205 -9.82 18.40 4.39
N ALA A 206 -8.78 18.71 3.59
CA ALA A 206 -8.79 18.45 2.16
C ALA A 206 -8.78 16.95 1.83
N ALA A 207 -7.99 16.14 2.54
CA ALA A 207 -8.02 14.69 2.40
C ALA A 207 -9.37 14.10 2.83
N LYS A 208 -9.96 14.63 3.91
CA LYS A 208 -11.33 14.27 4.32
C LYS A 208 -12.35 14.61 3.23
N ASN A 209 -12.31 15.82 2.66
CA ASN A 209 -13.23 16.20 1.59
C ASN A 209 -13.14 15.25 0.40
N LYS A 210 -11.93 14.80 0.01
CA LYS A 210 -11.79 13.81 -1.07
C LYS A 210 -12.44 12.46 -0.76
N VAL A 211 -12.43 12.03 0.50
CA VAL A 211 -13.13 10.81 0.95
C VAL A 211 -14.64 11.03 0.94
N ASP A 212 -15.10 12.21 1.37
CA ASP A 212 -16.52 12.57 1.36
C ASP A 212 -17.04 12.68 -0.10
N ASP A 213 -16.24 13.24 -1.02
CA ASP A 213 -16.52 13.30 -2.47
C ASP A 213 -16.60 11.89 -3.06
N PHE A 214 -15.63 11.01 -2.75
CA PHE A 214 -15.67 9.61 -3.14
C PHE A 214 -16.94 8.90 -2.66
N ASP A 215 -17.34 9.09 -1.39
CA ASP A 215 -18.54 8.46 -0.85
C ASP A 215 -19.81 8.96 -1.56
N ALA A 216 -19.89 10.25 -1.88
CA ALA A 216 -20.99 10.82 -2.66
C ALA A 216 -21.07 10.23 -4.08
N ASP A 217 -19.93 10.13 -4.77
CA ASP A 217 -19.88 9.57 -6.13
C ASP A 217 -20.23 8.08 -6.13
N VAL A 218 -19.76 7.31 -5.15
CA VAL A 218 -20.12 5.90 -4.98
C VAL A 218 -21.61 5.72 -4.70
N GLN A 219 -22.22 6.58 -3.87
CA GLN A 219 -23.66 6.53 -3.61
C GLN A 219 -24.47 6.84 -4.88
N SER A 220 -24.01 7.79 -5.70
CA SER A 220 -24.62 8.09 -6.99
C SER A 220 -24.52 6.89 -7.93
N ALA A 221 -23.32 6.36 -8.14
CA ALA A 221 -23.09 5.23 -9.03
C ALA A 221 -23.85 3.96 -8.58
N SER A 222 -23.93 3.71 -7.26
CA SER A 222 -24.71 2.59 -6.72
C SER A 222 -26.21 2.77 -6.99
N SER A 223 -26.72 4.00 -6.92
CA SER A 223 -28.12 4.29 -7.24
C SER A 223 -28.44 4.08 -8.72
N ASP A 224 -27.50 4.41 -9.60
CA ASP A 224 -27.60 4.14 -11.05
C ASP A 224 -27.51 2.65 -11.35
N TRP A 225 -26.62 1.91 -10.67
CA TRP A 225 -26.49 0.46 -10.79
C TRP A 225 -27.76 -0.27 -10.32
N ASP A 226 -28.33 0.15 -9.20
CA ASP A 226 -29.63 -0.35 -8.70
C ASP A 226 -30.77 -0.05 -9.69
N ARG A 227 -30.73 1.10 -10.37
CA ARG A 227 -31.72 1.46 -11.41
C ARG A 227 -31.57 0.53 -12.61
N PHE A 228 -30.35 0.32 -13.08
CA PHE A 228 -30.05 -0.64 -14.14
C PHE A 228 -30.59 -2.04 -13.82
N HIS A 229 -30.33 -2.56 -12.61
CA HIS A 229 -30.83 -3.89 -12.24
C HIS A 229 -32.37 -3.96 -12.25
N ARG A 230 -33.06 -2.91 -11.80
CA ARG A 230 -34.53 -2.83 -11.90
C ARG A 230 -35.01 -2.79 -13.35
N SER A 231 -34.32 -2.05 -14.22
CA SER A 231 -34.60 -2.00 -15.67
C SER A 231 -34.42 -3.38 -16.31
N TYR A 232 -33.33 -4.07 -15.98
CA TYR A 232 -33.02 -5.41 -16.46
C TYR A 232 -34.06 -6.44 -15.98
N ASP A 233 -34.43 -6.41 -14.70
CA ASP A 233 -35.48 -7.28 -14.16
C ASP A 233 -36.82 -7.03 -14.86
N SER A 234 -37.18 -5.77 -15.09
CA SER A 234 -38.39 -5.41 -15.85
C SER A 234 -38.34 -5.98 -17.27
N PHE A 235 -37.23 -5.83 -18.00
CA PHE A 235 -37.02 -6.44 -19.31
C PHE A 235 -37.22 -7.95 -19.28
N ARG A 236 -36.62 -8.65 -18.31
CA ARG A 236 -36.76 -10.10 -18.16
C ARG A 236 -38.21 -10.57 -18.00
N THR A 237 -39.08 -9.78 -17.37
CA THR A 237 -40.48 -10.17 -17.18
C THR A 237 -41.30 -10.12 -18.46
N VAL A 238 -40.93 -9.27 -19.42
CA VAL A 238 -41.69 -9.02 -20.65
C VAL A 238 -41.05 -9.61 -21.90
N GLN A 239 -39.79 -10.04 -21.82
CA GLN A 239 -38.99 -10.50 -22.98
C GLN A 239 -39.68 -11.58 -23.83
N GLY A 240 -40.41 -12.51 -23.21
CA GLY A 240 -41.06 -13.62 -23.93
C GLY A 240 -42.23 -13.21 -24.83
N GLY A 241 -42.70 -11.96 -24.72
CA GLY A 241 -43.74 -11.38 -25.57
C GLY A 241 -43.22 -10.35 -26.58
N LEU A 242 -41.91 -10.11 -26.64
CA LEU A 242 -41.29 -9.16 -27.57
C LEU A 242 -40.89 -9.86 -28.87
N THR A 243 -40.92 -9.10 -29.97
CA THR A 243 -40.21 -9.48 -31.20
C THR A 243 -38.69 -9.36 -31.01
N SER A 244 -37.89 -10.00 -31.88
CA SER A 244 -36.43 -9.91 -31.82
C SER A 244 -35.92 -8.46 -31.89
N GLU A 245 -36.52 -7.64 -32.76
CA GLU A 245 -36.16 -6.24 -32.95
C GLU A 245 -36.43 -5.41 -31.68
N GLU A 246 -37.63 -5.56 -31.09
CA GLU A 246 -37.98 -4.89 -29.83
C GLU A 246 -37.12 -5.36 -28.64
N ALA A 247 -36.74 -6.64 -28.61
CA ALA A 247 -35.85 -7.17 -27.59
C ALA A 247 -34.41 -6.64 -27.75
N ALA A 248 -33.92 -6.54 -28.99
CA ALA A 248 -32.60 -6.00 -29.30
C ALA A 248 -32.50 -4.51 -28.95
N ASP A 249 -33.52 -3.72 -29.30
CA ASP A 249 -33.57 -2.28 -28.98
C ASP A 249 -33.55 -2.04 -27.46
N ARG A 250 -34.39 -2.75 -26.70
CA ARG A 250 -34.41 -2.64 -25.23
C ARG A 250 -33.12 -3.11 -24.57
N LEU A 251 -32.47 -4.13 -25.13
CA LEU A 251 -31.16 -4.55 -24.64
C LEU A 251 -30.07 -3.51 -24.96
N GLY A 252 -30.18 -2.82 -26.09
CA GLY A 252 -29.35 -1.67 -26.42
C GLY A 252 -29.46 -0.55 -25.39
N ASP A 253 -30.70 -0.21 -24.99
CA ASP A 253 -30.95 0.79 -23.94
C ASP A 253 -30.35 0.37 -22.59
N LEU A 254 -30.48 -0.90 -22.21
CA LEU A 254 -29.89 -1.45 -20.98
C LEU A 254 -28.35 -1.40 -21.00
N VAL A 255 -27.73 -1.69 -22.14
CA VAL A 255 -26.27 -1.60 -22.29
C VAL A 255 -25.80 -0.15 -22.18
N ASN A 256 -26.55 0.81 -22.72
CA ASN A 256 -26.23 2.23 -22.57
C ASN A 256 -26.35 2.66 -21.09
N GLU A 257 -27.44 2.28 -20.40
CA GLU A 257 -27.61 2.55 -18.97
C GLU A 257 -26.47 1.96 -18.13
N PHE A 258 -26.04 0.73 -18.44
CA PHE A 258 -24.89 0.11 -17.74
C PHE A 258 -23.56 0.78 -18.08
N THR A 259 -23.40 1.26 -19.32
CA THR A 259 -22.19 2.01 -19.72
C THR A 259 -22.04 3.28 -18.89
N ASP A 260 -23.14 3.97 -18.58
CA ASP A 260 -23.12 5.14 -17.70
C ASP A 260 -22.66 4.76 -16.27
N VAL A 261 -23.08 3.59 -15.76
CA VAL A 261 -22.60 3.05 -14.46
C VAL A 261 -21.10 2.75 -14.50
N VAL A 262 -20.61 2.09 -15.55
CA VAL A 262 -19.18 1.79 -15.74
C VAL A 262 -18.36 3.08 -15.76
N LEU A 263 -18.82 4.12 -16.47
CA LEU A 263 -18.15 5.41 -16.53
C LEU A 263 -18.13 6.09 -15.15
N ALA A 264 -19.26 6.11 -14.44
CA ALA A 264 -19.34 6.69 -13.10
C ALA A 264 -18.39 6.01 -12.11
N ILE A 265 -18.27 4.67 -12.16
CA ILE A 265 -17.32 3.92 -11.31
C ILE A 265 -15.87 4.16 -11.73
N ARG A 266 -15.58 4.28 -13.03
CA ARG A 266 -14.22 4.55 -13.52
C ARG A 266 -13.74 5.97 -13.17
N ASP A 267 -14.67 6.91 -13.12
CA ASP A 267 -14.39 8.32 -12.83
C ASP A 267 -14.35 8.62 -11.32
N LEU A 268 -14.53 7.61 -10.45
CA LEU A 268 -14.41 7.75 -9.01
C LEU A 268 -13.03 8.32 -8.62
N PRO A 269 -12.98 9.27 -7.66
CA PRO A 269 -11.72 9.86 -7.23
C PRO A 269 -10.82 8.82 -6.55
N SER A 270 -9.65 8.56 -7.14
CA SER A 270 -8.63 7.70 -6.55
C SER A 270 -7.68 8.50 -5.65
N THR A 271 -7.62 8.08 -4.40
CA THR A 271 -6.67 8.53 -3.38
C THR A 271 -6.10 7.31 -2.66
N PRO A 272 -4.96 7.40 -1.95
CA PRO A 272 -4.44 6.28 -1.17
C PRO A 272 -5.45 5.65 -0.20
N SER A 273 -6.43 6.42 0.28
CA SER A 273 -7.49 5.97 1.19
C SER A 273 -8.69 5.32 0.49
N THR A 274 -8.90 5.59 -0.80
CA THR A 274 -10.08 5.13 -1.58
C THR A 274 -9.73 4.14 -2.69
N ASP A 275 -8.45 4.01 -3.05
CA ASP A 275 -7.97 3.24 -4.19
C ASP A 275 -8.42 1.76 -4.17
N LYS A 276 -8.33 1.12 -2.99
CA LYS A 276 -8.80 -0.27 -2.83
C LYS A 276 -10.30 -0.42 -3.06
N ALA A 277 -11.09 0.55 -2.61
CA ALA A 277 -12.54 0.54 -2.79
C ALA A 277 -12.91 0.79 -4.25
N ALA A 278 -12.26 1.79 -4.88
CA ALA A 278 -12.41 2.10 -6.29
C ALA A 278 -12.07 0.88 -7.18
N LEU A 279 -10.96 0.20 -6.90
CA LEU A 279 -10.54 -0.99 -7.64
C LEU A 279 -11.54 -2.15 -7.52
N LEU A 280 -12.10 -2.38 -6.32
CA LEU A 280 -13.12 -3.41 -6.13
C LEU A 280 -14.38 -3.12 -6.94
N LEU A 281 -14.83 -1.87 -6.94
CA LEU A 281 -16.00 -1.44 -7.72
C LEU A 281 -15.73 -1.56 -9.22
N ALA A 282 -14.55 -1.13 -9.68
CA ALA A 282 -14.14 -1.21 -11.08
C ALA A 282 -14.16 -2.67 -11.60
N ASN A 283 -13.57 -3.61 -10.85
CA ASN A 283 -13.60 -5.02 -11.23
C ASN A 283 -15.04 -5.56 -11.30
N ALA A 284 -15.89 -5.17 -10.35
CA ALA A 284 -17.28 -5.64 -10.32
C ALA A 284 -18.11 -5.14 -11.51
N VAL A 285 -17.94 -3.88 -11.93
CA VAL A 285 -18.63 -3.37 -13.13
C VAL A 285 -18.06 -3.93 -14.43
N GLU A 286 -16.76 -4.22 -14.50
CA GLU A 286 -16.13 -4.86 -15.66
C GLU A 286 -16.63 -6.29 -15.89
N ASP A 287 -16.77 -7.07 -14.80
CA ASP A 287 -17.33 -8.43 -14.85
C ASP A 287 -18.77 -8.44 -15.40
N GLU A 288 -19.58 -7.46 -15.00
CA GLU A 288 -20.97 -7.35 -15.46
C GLU A 288 -21.10 -6.79 -16.88
N ASP A 289 -20.27 -5.81 -17.29
CA ASP A 289 -20.21 -5.33 -18.69
C ASP A 289 -19.85 -6.49 -19.64
N LEU A 290 -18.89 -7.33 -19.25
CA LEU A 290 -18.56 -8.54 -20.00
C LEU A 290 -19.76 -9.49 -20.12
N ALA A 291 -20.48 -9.73 -19.02
CA ALA A 291 -21.65 -10.60 -19.02
C ALA A 291 -22.76 -10.07 -19.95
N LEU A 292 -23.01 -8.75 -19.96
CA LEU A 292 -23.99 -8.11 -20.84
C LEU A 292 -23.60 -8.20 -22.32
N ARG A 293 -22.31 -8.02 -22.64
CA ARG A 293 -21.81 -8.19 -24.01
C ARG A 293 -21.99 -9.62 -24.52
N LEU A 294 -21.73 -10.61 -23.67
CA LEU A 294 -21.96 -12.03 -23.98
C LEU A 294 -23.45 -12.32 -24.20
N LEU A 295 -24.33 -11.78 -23.34
CA LEU A 295 -25.79 -11.91 -23.48
C LEU A 295 -26.28 -11.32 -24.82
N ARG A 296 -25.82 -10.12 -25.17
CA ARG A 296 -26.17 -9.48 -26.45
C ARG A 296 -25.70 -10.30 -27.64
N GLY A 297 -24.47 -10.83 -27.59
CA GLY A 297 -23.94 -11.70 -28.65
C GLY A 297 -24.76 -12.98 -28.82
N ALA A 298 -25.20 -13.60 -27.72
CA ALA A 298 -26.02 -14.81 -27.78
C ALA A 298 -27.40 -14.56 -28.44
N ILE A 299 -28.02 -13.40 -28.21
CA ILE A 299 -29.32 -13.04 -28.79
C ILE A 299 -29.20 -12.79 -30.29
N LEU A 300 -28.17 -12.05 -30.74
CA LEU A 300 -27.94 -11.76 -32.15
C LEU A 300 -27.56 -13.01 -32.96
N ASN A 301 -26.72 -13.88 -32.41
CA ASN A 301 -26.29 -15.12 -33.09
C ASN A 301 -27.37 -16.21 -33.08
N GLY A 302 -28.39 -16.09 -32.22
CA GLY A 302 -29.56 -16.97 -32.21
C GLY A 302 -30.43 -16.84 -33.47
N GLU A 303 -30.32 -15.74 -34.21
CA GLU A 303 -31.04 -15.52 -35.49
C GLU A 303 -30.30 -16.10 -36.71
N GLU A 304 -28.96 -16.17 -36.69
CA GLU A 304 -28.17 -16.64 -37.84
C GLU A 304 -28.23 -18.16 -38.07
N GLY A 305 -28.68 -18.94 -37.07
CA GLY A 305 -28.86 -20.39 -37.20
C GLY A 305 -30.11 -20.86 -37.96
N ASN A 306 -30.94 -19.93 -38.45
CA ASN A 306 -32.24 -20.24 -39.07
C ASN A 306 -32.31 -19.91 -40.59
N GLY A 307 -31.16 -19.64 -41.23
CA GLY A 307 -31.08 -19.10 -42.59
C GLY A 307 -30.66 -20.05 -43.72
N GLU A 308 -30.22 -21.28 -43.45
CA GLU A 308 -29.73 -22.20 -44.49
C GLU A 308 -30.34 -23.60 -44.37
N GLU A 309 -31.56 -23.78 -44.89
CA GLU A 309 -31.97 -25.04 -45.54
C GLU A 309 -33.23 -24.79 -46.38
N GLY A 310 -33.03 -24.38 -47.65
CA GLY A 310 -34.17 -24.18 -48.54
C GLY A 310 -33.87 -23.57 -49.91
N SER A 311 -33.02 -24.21 -50.73
CA SER A 311 -33.21 -24.22 -52.19
C SER A 311 -32.27 -25.20 -52.89
N GLY A 312 -32.84 -26.34 -53.30
CA GLY A 312 -32.18 -27.38 -54.09
C GLY A 312 -33.20 -28.21 -54.86
N GLU A 313 -34.04 -27.51 -55.63
CA GLU A 313 -34.64 -27.86 -56.92
C GLU A 313 -34.88 -29.35 -57.25
N ALA A 314 -36.17 -29.70 -57.37
CA ALA A 314 -36.62 -30.83 -58.15
C ALA A 314 -36.60 -30.48 -59.65
N LEU A 315 -35.96 -31.31 -60.49
CA LEU A 315 -36.32 -31.39 -61.90
C LEU A 315 -36.11 -32.79 -62.48
N ALA A 316 -37.10 -33.18 -63.29
CA ALA A 316 -37.43 -34.52 -63.73
C ALA A 316 -36.50 -35.13 -64.79
N THR A 317 -36.29 -36.45 -64.74
CA THR A 317 -36.77 -37.44 -65.73
C THR A 317 -36.52 -38.86 -65.24
#